data_AF-A0A6H1XE25-F1
#
_entry.id   AF-A0A6H1XE25-F1
#
_cell.length_a   1.000
_cell.length_b   1.000
_cell.length_c   1.000
_cell.angle_alpha   90.00
_cell.angle_beta   90.00
_cell.angle_gamma   90.00
#
_symmetry.space_group_name_H-M   'P 1'
#
loop_
_entity.id
_entity.type
_entity.pdbx_description
1 polymer ?
#
loop_
_entity_poly.entity_id
_entity_poly.type
_entity_poly.pdbx_seq_one_letter_code
_entity_poly.pdbx_strand_id
1 'polypeptide(L)'
;MKLKKNLNSWNEYLAGLIDGDGSLLISKAGYASCEITLDIYDKPLLLDIRKKLGGYVEKRSGVNAYRYRLHDKKGMMHLIQLINGHIRNSKRIPQLQRICKLYNIPFKEPTPLTTNNGWFSGFFDAEGSVSYGMKRGKEKLRFFFFPFASACCKCF
;
A
#
# COMPACT_ATOMS: atom_id res chain seq x y z
N MET A 1 -28.63 3.00 9.14
CA MET A 1 -27.79 1.97 9.78
C MET A 1 -26.32 2.35 9.60
N LYS A 2 -25.64 2.87 10.63
CA LYS A 2 -24.21 3.19 10.54
C LYS A 2 -23.43 1.88 10.60
N LEU A 3 -22.83 1.44 9.49
CA LEU A 3 -21.91 0.31 9.46
C LEU A 3 -20.76 0.61 10.43
N LYS A 4 -20.67 -0.16 11.54
CA LYS A 4 -19.45 -0.20 12.35
C LYS A 4 -18.34 -0.71 11.43
N LYS A 5 -17.52 0.19 10.91
CA LYS A 5 -16.34 -0.16 10.12
C LYS A 5 -15.42 -0.94 11.05
N ASN A 6 -15.25 -2.24 10.83
CA ASN A 6 -14.28 -3.04 11.56
C ASN A 6 -12.90 -2.42 11.33
N LEU A 7 -12.27 -1.94 12.40
CA LEU A 7 -10.97 -1.27 12.34
C LEU A 7 -9.91 -2.19 11.69
N ASN A 8 -10.00 -3.49 11.96
CA ASN A 8 -9.13 -4.52 11.38
C ASN A 8 -9.17 -4.53 9.84
N SER A 9 -10.35 -4.39 9.23
CA SER A 9 -10.47 -4.47 7.76
C SER A 9 -9.80 -3.30 7.04
N TRP A 10 -9.77 -2.11 7.66
CA TRP A 10 -9.05 -0.98 7.06
C TRP A 10 -7.53 -1.10 7.23
N ASN A 11 -7.07 -1.65 8.35
CA ASN A 11 -5.65 -1.91 8.59
C ASN A 11 -5.11 -2.96 7.61
N GLU A 12 -5.88 -4.04 7.41
CA GLU A 12 -5.58 -5.08 6.43
C GLU A 12 -5.51 -4.50 5.02
N TYR A 13 -6.54 -3.72 4.62
CA TYR A 13 -6.57 -3.02 3.33
C TYR A 13 -5.35 -2.12 3.15
N LEU A 14 -5.02 -1.29 4.14
CA LEU A 14 -3.86 -0.40 4.06
C LEU A 14 -2.55 -1.19 3.92
N ALA A 15 -2.40 -2.31 4.63
CA ALA A 15 -1.23 -3.17 4.49
C ALA A 15 -1.12 -3.78 3.08
N GLY A 16 -2.25 -4.19 2.49
CA GLY A 16 -2.31 -4.65 1.10
C GLY A 16 -1.89 -3.58 0.10
N LEU A 17 -2.40 -2.36 0.25
CA LEU A 17 -2.04 -1.23 -0.59
C LEU A 17 -0.53 -0.89 -0.49
N ILE A 18 0.03 -0.94 0.73
CA ILE A 18 1.47 -0.72 0.96
C ILE A 18 2.31 -1.85 0.36
N ASP A 19 1.82 -3.08 0.36
CA ASP A 19 2.49 -4.23 -0.23
C ASP A 19 2.62 -4.14 -1.75
N GLY A 20 1.69 -3.45 -2.43
CA GLY A 20 1.79 -3.13 -3.85
C GLY A 20 2.63 -1.86 -4.09
N ASP A 21 2.04 -0.69 -3.84
CA ASP A 21 2.57 0.63 -4.23
C ASP A 21 3.29 1.39 -3.10
N GLY A 22 3.36 0.81 -1.91
CA GLY A 22 3.99 1.44 -0.75
C GLY A 22 5.51 1.26 -0.71
N SER A 23 6.16 2.08 0.12
CA SER A 23 7.56 1.91 0.47
C SER A 23 7.84 2.36 1.89
N LEU A 24 8.53 1.50 2.64
CA LEU A 24 8.97 1.75 4.01
C LEU A 24 10.47 2.03 3.99
N LEU A 25 10.86 3.24 4.35
CA LEU A 25 12.22 3.75 4.21
C LEU A 25 12.78 4.17 5.55
N ILE A 26 14.11 4.11 5.69
CA ILE A 26 14.85 4.70 6.79
C ILE A 26 15.93 5.57 6.17
N SER A 27 15.96 6.84 6.55
CA SER A 27 17.01 7.77 6.10
C SER A 27 18.35 7.44 6.74
N LYS A 28 19.44 7.94 6.16
CA LYS A 28 20.80 7.79 6.75
C LYS A 28 20.90 8.37 8.17
N ALA A 29 20.07 9.36 8.49
CA ALA A 29 20.00 9.98 9.81
C ALA A 29 19.09 9.21 10.80
N GLY A 30 18.53 8.06 10.41
CA GLY A 30 17.73 7.21 11.29
C GLY A 30 16.25 7.60 11.39
N TYR A 31 15.73 8.42 10.46
CA TYR A 31 14.29 8.75 10.41
C TYR A 31 13.56 7.77 9.51
N ALA A 32 12.52 7.11 10.03
CA ALA A 32 11.66 6.26 9.22
C ALA A 32 10.61 7.08 8.46
N SER A 33 10.23 6.60 7.28
CA SER A 33 9.13 7.16 6.52
C SER A 33 8.35 6.08 5.76
N CYS A 34 7.09 6.38 5.46
CA CYS A 34 6.25 5.62 4.56
C CYS A 34 5.90 6.50 3.37
N GLU A 35 6.07 5.97 2.16
CA GLU A 35 5.62 6.60 0.92
C GLU A 35 4.61 5.68 0.23
N ILE A 36 3.57 6.24 -0.38
CA ILE A 36 2.64 5.53 -1.28
C ILE A 36 2.49 6.42 -2.51
N THR A 37 2.73 5.88 -3.70
CA THR A 37 2.61 6.65 -4.95
C THR A 37 1.54 6.00 -5.81
N LEU A 38 0.51 6.76 -6.18
CA LEU A 38 -0.60 6.29 -7.01
C LEU A 38 -0.80 7.24 -8.20
N ASP A 39 -1.59 6.79 -9.17
CA ASP A 39 -1.97 7.60 -10.34
C ASP A 39 -2.76 8.86 -9.93
N ILE A 40 -2.82 9.85 -10.83
CA ILE A 40 -3.55 11.09 -10.63
C ILE A 40 -5.02 10.89 -10.27
N TYR A 41 -5.66 9.85 -10.82
CA TYR A 41 -7.07 9.56 -10.55
C TYR A 41 -7.31 9.07 -9.11
N ASP A 42 -6.31 8.45 -8.48
CA ASP A 42 -6.40 7.88 -7.12
C ASP A 42 -5.96 8.85 -6.01
N LYS A 43 -5.77 10.13 -6.35
CA LYS A 43 -5.52 11.19 -5.36
C LYS A 43 -6.50 11.19 -4.18
N PRO A 44 -7.83 10.98 -4.36
CA PRO A 44 -8.77 10.94 -3.23
C PRO A 44 -8.41 9.86 -2.19
N LEU A 45 -7.93 8.70 -2.61
CA LEU A 45 -7.49 7.63 -1.72
C LEU A 45 -6.31 8.09 -0.84
N LEU A 46 -5.32 8.76 -1.43
CA LEU A 46 -4.19 9.33 -0.67
C LEU A 46 -4.64 10.40 0.34
N LEU A 47 -5.66 11.19 0.00
CA LEU A 47 -6.23 12.20 0.92
C LEU A 47 -6.96 11.53 2.10
N ASP A 48 -7.66 10.43 1.87
CA ASP A 48 -8.31 9.64 2.91
C ASP A 48 -7.30 9.00 3.88
N ILE A 49 -6.20 8.47 3.34
CA ILE A 49 -5.08 7.95 4.14
C ILE A 49 -4.47 9.08 4.98
N ARG A 50 -4.19 10.23 4.36
CA ARG A 50 -3.68 11.43 5.05
C ARG A 50 -4.61 11.88 6.17
N LYS A 51 -5.93 11.87 5.97
CA LYS A 51 -6.90 12.27 6.99
C LYS A 51 -6.83 11.37 8.23
N LYS A 52 -6.47 10.10 8.07
CA LYS A 52 -6.38 9.12 9.17
C LYS A 52 -5.02 9.08 9.86
N LEU A 53 -3.94 9.20 9.10
CA LEU A 53 -2.56 9.01 9.59
C LEU A 53 -1.76 10.31 9.72
N GLY A 54 -2.25 11.41 9.18
CA GLY A 54 -1.48 12.65 9.01
C GLY A 54 -0.56 12.58 7.79
N GLY A 55 0.53 13.34 7.79
CA GLY A 55 1.45 13.46 6.66
C GLY A 55 0.93 14.40 5.57
N TYR A 56 1.50 14.28 4.37
CA TYR A 56 1.19 15.16 3.25
C TYR A 56 1.14 14.43 1.91
N VAL A 57 0.45 15.04 0.94
CA VAL A 57 0.26 14.51 -0.41
C VAL A 57 0.77 15.56 -1.40
N GLU A 58 1.68 15.17 -2.28
CA GLU A 58 2.32 16.05 -3.26
C GLU A 58 2.24 15.46 -4.67
N LYS A 59 2.13 16.30 -5.70
CA LYS A 59 2.19 15.84 -7.09
C LYS A 59 3.65 15.54 -7.44
N ARG A 60 3.91 14.44 -8.13
CA ARG A 60 5.27 14.09 -8.59
C ARG A 60 5.58 14.86 -9.88
N SER A 61 6.74 15.50 -9.94
CA SER A 61 7.17 16.23 -11.14
C SER A 61 7.48 15.25 -12.28
N GLY A 62 7.02 15.58 -13.49
CA GLY A 62 7.30 14.81 -14.70
C GLY A 62 6.49 13.52 -14.87
N VAL A 63 5.59 13.19 -13.95
CA VAL A 63 4.70 12.01 -14.06
C VAL A 63 3.28 12.35 -13.59
N ASN A 64 2.28 11.64 -14.12
CA ASN A 64 0.87 11.82 -13.73
C ASN A 64 0.54 11.03 -12.45
N ALA A 65 1.28 11.30 -11.37
CA ALA A 65 1.14 10.58 -10.11
C ALA A 65 1.16 11.53 -8.92
N TYR A 66 0.46 11.13 -7.85
CA TYR A 66 0.56 11.75 -6.53
C TYR A 66 1.29 10.83 -5.58
N ARG A 67 2.03 11.43 -4.65
CA ARG A 67 2.74 10.71 -3.59
C ARG A 67 2.27 11.18 -2.22
N TYR A 68 1.85 10.23 -1.41
CA TYR A 68 1.69 10.39 0.02
C TYR A 68 3.02 10.14 0.73
N ARG A 69 3.33 10.97 1.74
CA ARG A 69 4.50 10.82 2.60
C ARG A 69 4.14 11.00 4.07
N LEU A 70 4.55 10.02 4.88
CA LEU A 70 4.52 10.07 6.33
C LEU A 70 5.95 9.97 6.86
N HIS A 71 6.38 10.96 7.62
CA HIS A 71 7.73 11.03 8.21
C HIS A 71 7.71 11.42 9.70
N ASP A 72 6.55 11.87 10.20
CA ASP A 72 6.38 12.21 11.61
C ASP A 72 6.51 10.95 12.47
N LYS A 73 7.27 11.03 13.57
CA LYS A 73 7.55 9.87 14.44
C LYS A 73 6.26 9.29 15.04
N LYS A 74 5.34 10.13 15.51
CA LYS A 74 4.08 9.67 16.11
C LYS A 74 3.20 9.01 15.06
N GLY A 75 3.10 9.61 13.87
CA GLY A 75 2.41 9.03 12.72
C GLY A 75 3.00 7.68 12.30
N MET A 76 4.32 7.56 12.22
CA MET A 76 5.00 6.30 11.88
C MET A 76 4.77 5.21 12.92
N MET A 77 4.85 5.53 14.22
CA MET A 77 4.54 4.57 15.28
C MET A 77 3.10 4.07 15.19
N HIS A 78 2.15 4.99 14.94
CA HIS A 78 0.76 4.62 14.73
C HIS A 78 0.59 3.73 13.49
N LEU A 79 1.19 4.09 12.36
CA LEU A 79 1.16 3.27 11.13
C LEU A 79 1.68 1.85 11.39
N ILE A 80 2.83 1.70 12.05
CA ILE A 80 3.43 0.39 12.35
C ILE A 80 2.48 -0.45 13.19
N GLN A 81 1.85 0.13 14.22
CA GLN A 81 0.88 -0.58 15.05
C GLN A 81 -0.30 -1.12 14.23
N LEU A 82 -0.73 -0.39 13.19
CA LEU A 82 -1.86 -0.80 12.34
C LEU A 82 -1.46 -1.89 11.34
N ILE A 83 -0.26 -1.86 10.77
CA ILE A 83 0.13 -2.78 9.68
C ILE A 83 0.97 -3.99 10.14
N ASN A 84 1.51 -3.96 11.36
CA ASN A 84 2.36 -5.04 11.88
C ASN A 84 1.55 -6.33 12.07
N GLY A 85 1.98 -7.41 11.40
CA GLY A 85 1.22 -8.67 11.28
C GLY A 85 0.29 -8.74 10.06
N HIS A 86 0.27 -7.71 9.21
CA HIS A 86 -0.53 -7.69 7.97
C HIS A 86 0.30 -7.47 6.70
N ILE A 87 1.57 -7.07 6.79
CA ILE A 87 2.49 -6.94 5.65
C ILE A 87 3.02 -8.31 5.23
N ARG A 88 2.95 -8.61 3.93
CA ARG A 88 3.21 -9.93 3.34
C ARG A 88 4.22 -9.91 2.19
N ASN A 89 4.43 -8.76 1.55
CA ASN A 89 5.35 -8.69 0.42
C ASN A 89 6.80 -8.93 0.87
N SER A 90 7.52 -9.82 0.17
CA SER A 90 8.91 -10.19 0.47
C SER A 90 9.89 -9.01 0.47
N LYS A 91 9.60 -7.93 -0.27
CA LYS A 91 10.37 -6.68 -0.25
C LYS A 91 10.01 -5.79 0.95
N ARG A 92 8.76 -5.85 1.42
CA ARG A 92 8.24 -4.97 2.48
C ARG A 92 8.46 -5.52 3.89
N ILE A 93 8.40 -6.83 4.07
CA ILE A 93 8.74 -7.49 5.34
C ILE A 93 10.10 -7.03 5.90
N PRO A 94 11.23 -7.10 5.15
CA PRO A 94 12.53 -6.69 5.69
C PRO A 94 12.60 -5.18 5.96
N GLN A 95 11.85 -4.36 5.24
CA GLN A 95 11.76 -2.92 5.51
C GLN A 95 11.02 -2.65 6.83
N LEU A 96 9.88 -3.32 7.03
CA LEU A 96 9.12 -3.23 8.27
C LEU A 96 9.94 -3.73 9.46
N GLN A 97 10.63 -4.86 9.33
CA GLN A 97 11.51 -5.40 10.39
C GLN A 97 12.58 -4.39 10.83
N ARG A 98 13.21 -3.67 9.89
CA ARG A 98 14.21 -2.63 10.21
C ARG A 98 13.57 -1.46 10.98
N ILE A 99 12.37 -1.04 10.57
CA ILE A 99 11.63 0.04 11.26
C ILE A 99 11.17 -0.42 12.65
N CYS A 100 10.69 -1.65 12.80
CA CYS A 100 10.34 -2.26 14.07
C CYS A 100 11.54 -2.26 15.03
N LYS A 101 12.73 -2.64 14.53
CA LYS A 101 13.98 -2.57 15.30
C LYS A 101 14.33 -1.15 15.72
N LEU A 102 14.19 -0.17 14.81
CA LEU A 102 14.48 1.24 15.09
C LEU A 102 13.60 1.80 16.23
N TYR A 103 12.34 1.41 16.30
CA TYR A 103 11.39 1.88 17.32
C TYR A 103 11.22 0.92 18.50
N ASN A 104 12.02 -0.15 18.58
CA ASN A 104 11.93 -1.16 19.63
C ASN A 104 10.53 -1.83 19.73
N ILE A 105 9.87 -2.02 18.58
CA ILE A 105 8.58 -2.69 18.48
C ILE A 105 8.82 -4.15 18.05
N PRO A 106 8.22 -5.16 18.72
CA PRO A 106 8.34 -6.54 18.27
C PRO A 106 7.64 -6.71 16.92
N PHE A 107 8.38 -7.23 15.94
CA PHE A 107 7.83 -7.61 14.65
C PHE A 107 6.88 -8.79 14.81
N LYS A 108 5.74 -8.75 14.11
CA LYS A 108 4.76 -9.83 14.04
C LYS A 108 4.77 -10.41 12.63
N GLU A 109 4.95 -11.72 12.54
CA GLU A 109 4.78 -12.44 11.28
C GLU A 109 3.33 -12.29 10.76
N PRO A 110 3.14 -12.23 9.44
CA PRO A 110 1.81 -12.08 8.87
C PRO A 110 0.92 -13.27 9.22
N THR A 111 -0.29 -12.99 9.71
CA THR A 111 -1.27 -14.05 9.95
C THR A 111 -1.74 -14.67 8.62
N PRO A 112 -2.06 -15.97 8.60
CA PRO A 112 -2.67 -16.60 7.44
C PRO A 112 -3.91 -15.83 6.95
N LEU A 113 -4.07 -15.72 5.64
CA LEU A 113 -5.22 -15.04 5.05
C LEU A 113 -6.49 -15.88 5.25
N THR A 114 -7.57 -15.20 5.60
CA THR A 114 -8.92 -15.76 5.64
C THR A 114 -9.76 -15.15 4.52
N THR A 115 -10.88 -15.78 4.17
CA THR A 115 -11.81 -15.24 3.16
C THR A 115 -12.38 -13.87 3.55
N ASN A 116 -12.47 -13.57 4.85
CA ASN A 116 -12.89 -12.27 5.38
C ASN A 116 -11.66 -11.42 5.78
N ASN A 117 -10.75 -11.15 4.84
CA ASN A 117 -9.56 -10.34 5.08
C ASN A 117 -9.46 -9.20 4.06
N GLY A 118 -9.26 -7.97 4.52
CA GLY A 118 -9.17 -6.77 3.67
C GLY A 118 -7.86 -6.61 2.90
N TRP A 119 -6.84 -7.42 3.19
CA TRP A 119 -5.51 -7.27 2.58
C TRP A 119 -5.56 -7.45 1.07
N PHE A 120 -6.31 -8.45 0.60
CA PHE A 120 -6.37 -8.75 -0.82
C PHE A 120 -7.01 -7.62 -1.63
N SER A 121 -8.03 -6.93 -1.10
CA SER A 121 -8.63 -5.79 -1.81
C SER A 121 -7.67 -4.60 -1.88
N GLY A 122 -6.90 -4.32 -0.83
CA GLY A 122 -5.88 -3.27 -0.88
C GLY A 122 -4.76 -3.59 -1.86
N PHE A 123 -4.31 -4.85 -1.89
CA PHE A 123 -3.28 -5.29 -2.84
C PHE A 123 -3.80 -5.29 -4.29
N PHE A 124 -5.08 -5.65 -4.50
CA PHE A 124 -5.72 -5.56 -5.80
C PHE A 124 -5.90 -4.11 -6.27
N ASP A 125 -6.23 -3.17 -5.39
CA ASP A 125 -6.31 -1.75 -5.77
C ASP A 125 -4.96 -1.18 -6.21
N ALA A 126 -3.83 -1.74 -5.73
CA ALA A 126 -2.48 -1.36 -6.17
C ALA A 126 -2.05 -2.03 -7.48
N GLU A 127 -2.12 -3.37 -7.56
CA GLU A 127 -1.50 -4.17 -8.63
C GLU A 127 -2.50 -4.94 -9.50
N GLY A 128 -3.78 -4.87 -9.16
CA GLY A 128 -4.85 -5.60 -9.81
C GLY A 128 -5.27 -4.96 -11.13
N SER A 129 -5.73 -5.79 -12.07
CA SER A 129 -6.33 -5.31 -13.31
C SER A 129 -7.48 -6.21 -13.75
N VAL A 130 -8.53 -5.57 -14.27
CA VAL A 130 -9.69 -6.23 -14.85
C VAL A 130 -9.71 -5.93 -16.35
N SER A 131 -9.69 -6.97 -17.17
CA SER A 131 -9.73 -6.83 -18.63
C SER A 131 -10.87 -7.66 -19.20
N TYR A 132 -11.76 -7.00 -19.93
CA TYR A 132 -12.83 -7.65 -20.69
C TYR A 132 -12.48 -7.66 -22.17
N GLY A 133 -12.51 -8.85 -22.79
CA GLY A 133 -12.20 -9.02 -24.21
C GLY A 133 -13.34 -9.70 -24.97
N MET A 134 -13.75 -9.09 -26.08
CA MET A 134 -14.70 -9.66 -27.03
C MET A 134 -13.94 -10.22 -28.25
N LYS A 135 -14.12 -11.50 -28.55
CA LYS A 135 -13.65 -12.11 -29.81
C LYS A 135 -14.85 -12.71 -30.52
N ARG A 136 -15.14 -12.30 -31.77
CA ARG A 136 -16.24 -12.78 -32.66
C ARG A 136 -17.12 -13.90 -32.03
N GLY A 137 -18.09 -13.50 -31.19
CA GLY A 137 -19.09 -14.40 -30.58
C GLY A 137 -18.70 -15.13 -29.29
N LYS A 138 -17.54 -14.86 -28.69
CA LYS A 138 -17.09 -15.40 -27.39
C LYS A 138 -16.63 -14.26 -26.47
N GLU A 139 -17.30 -14.17 -25.33
CA GLU A 139 -16.98 -13.23 -24.26
C GLU A 139 -15.97 -13.86 -23.30
N LYS A 140 -14.92 -13.13 -22.92
CA LYS A 140 -13.94 -13.62 -21.94
C LYS A 140 -13.50 -12.50 -21.01
N LEU A 141 -13.92 -12.60 -19.75
CA LEU A 141 -13.42 -11.76 -18.66
C LEU A 141 -12.14 -12.38 -18.08
N ARG A 142 -11.11 -11.56 -17.85
CA ARG A 142 -9.86 -11.98 -17.21
C ARG A 142 -9.48 -11.01 -16.09
N PHE A 143 -9.14 -11.58 -14.95
CA PHE A 143 -8.54 -10.87 -13.83
C PHE A 143 -7.05 -11.19 -13.85
N PHE A 144 -6.21 -10.15 -13.87
CA PHE A 144 -4.77 -10.31 -13.81
C PHE A 144 -4.25 -9.56 -12.59
N PHE A 145 -3.24 -10.15 -11.96
CA PHE A 145 -2.30 -9.42 -11.14
C PHE A 145 -1.09 -9.20 -12.03
N PHE A 146 -0.65 -7.96 -12.20
CA PHE A 146 0.65 -7.73 -12.81
C PHE A 146 1.69 -7.95 -11.70
N PRO A 147 2.50 -9.02 -11.71
CA PRO A 147 3.68 -9.03 -10.87
C PRO A 147 4.67 -8.05 -11.48
N PHE A 148 4.67 -6.79 -11.03
CA PHE A 148 5.78 -5.84 -11.13
C PHE A 148 6.69 -6.03 -12.37
N ALA A 149 6.17 -5.83 -13.57
CA ALA A 149 7.02 -5.58 -14.73
C ALA A 149 7.31 -4.07 -14.73
N SER A 150 8.36 -3.67 -14.01
CA SER A 150 8.98 -2.37 -14.24
C SER A 150 9.63 -2.38 -15.63
N ALA A 151 8.81 -2.23 -16.67
CA ALA A 151 9.17 -1.59 -17.91
C ALA A 151 8.48 -0.22 -17.87
N CYS A 152 8.92 0.69 -17.00
CA CYS A 152 9.87 1.71 -17.44
C CYS A 152 10.05 1.70 -18.96
N CYS A 153 9.23 2.49 -19.64
CA CYS A 153 9.61 3.12 -20.89
C CYS A 153 11.01 3.70 -20.71
N LYS A 154 12.03 2.96 -21.14
CA LYS A 154 13.28 3.55 -21.58
C LYS A 154 13.01 4.13 -22.96
N CYS A 155 12.59 5.38 -22.98
CA CYS A 155 12.89 6.24 -24.12
C CYS A 155 14.38 6.59 -24.01
N PHE A 156 15.20 5.92 -24.82
CA PHE A 156 16.41 6.44 -25.44
C PHE A 156 16.41 5.92 -26.88
#